data_AF-A0A3B8L5L0-F1
#
_entry.id   AF-A0A3B8L5L0-F1
#
_cell.length_a   1.000
_cell.length_b   1.000
_cell.length_c   1.000
_cell.angle_alpha   90.00
_cell.angle_beta   90.00
_cell.angle_gamma   90.00
#
_symmetry.space_group_name_H-M   'P 1'
#
loop_
_entity.id
_entity.type
_entity.pdbx_description
1 polymer ?
#
loop_
_entity_poly.entity_id
_entity_poly.type
_entity_poly.pdbx_seq_one_letter_code
_entity_poly.pdbx_strand_id
1 'polypeptide(L)'
;RTTDNFGTTGELPSHPKLLDYLATRLVDQEWSIKSLLRELVCTRTYRLSSRPSSSGMARDPENRLLWRMNRRRLDAESLLDAILSISGRLRTDMGGPQIRTGTATDYNYLHDSNRRALYWPVLRNSLPELFRVFDFANPSMVTGRRENSSTTPQALFLMNNPW
;
A
#
# COMPACT_ATOMS: atom_id res chain seq x y z
N ARG A 1 0.06 13.63 -8.37
CA ARG A 1 1.06 13.80 -9.44
C ARG A 1 1.09 12.53 -10.26
N THR A 2 1.00 12.65 -11.58
CA THR A 2 0.96 11.52 -12.50
C THR A 2 2.21 10.67 -12.28
N THR A 3 2.01 9.46 -11.77
CA THR A 3 3.07 8.44 -11.65
C THR A 3 3.48 7.92 -13.01
N ASP A 4 2.61 8.09 -14.02
CA ASP A 4 2.65 7.32 -15.25
C ASP A 4 2.94 8.18 -16.50
N ASN A 5 3.02 9.51 -16.38
CA ASN A 5 3.30 10.41 -17.51
C ASN A 5 4.58 11.23 -17.26
N PHE A 6 5.68 10.77 -17.87
CA PHE A 6 6.98 11.45 -17.91
C PHE A 6 7.23 12.20 -19.23
N GLY A 7 6.21 12.33 -20.08
CA GLY A 7 6.28 13.04 -21.36
C GLY A 7 6.13 14.56 -21.20
N THR A 8 6.08 15.26 -22.33
CA THR A 8 5.97 16.74 -22.38
C THR A 8 4.69 17.31 -21.77
N THR A 9 3.65 16.47 -21.58
CA THR A 9 2.39 16.82 -20.93
C THR A 9 2.35 16.48 -19.43
N GLY A 10 3.41 15.86 -18.90
CA GLY A 10 3.56 15.53 -17.49
C GLY A 10 4.10 16.70 -16.65
N GLU A 11 3.89 16.65 -15.34
CA GLU A 11 4.56 17.59 -14.42
C GLU A 11 6.03 17.23 -14.23
N LEU A 12 6.91 18.24 -14.28
CA LEU A 12 8.32 18.07 -13.96
C LEU A 12 8.52 17.57 -12.52
N PRO A 13 9.51 16.70 -12.26
CA PRO A 13 9.80 16.23 -10.92
C PRO A 13 10.16 17.39 -10.01
N SER A 14 9.65 17.36 -8.78
CA SER A 14 9.97 18.38 -7.76
C SER A 14 11.45 18.41 -7.37
N HIS A 15 12.12 17.25 -7.41
CA HIS A 15 13.51 17.08 -6.99
C HIS A 15 14.30 16.25 -8.01
N PRO A 16 14.64 16.81 -9.19
CA PRO A 16 15.33 16.06 -10.25
C PRO A 16 16.69 15.52 -9.80
N LYS A 17 17.49 16.33 -9.10
CA LYS A 17 18.80 15.91 -8.56
C LYS A 17 18.72 14.72 -7.60
N LEU A 18 17.60 14.58 -6.87
CA LEU A 18 17.37 13.42 -6.01
C LEU A 18 17.13 12.16 -6.85
N LEU A 19 16.41 12.28 -7.97
CA LEU A 19 16.19 11.15 -8.88
C LEU A 19 17.50 10.72 -9.53
N ASP A 20 18.34 11.68 -9.95
CA ASP A 20 19.68 11.38 -10.49
C ASP A 20 20.54 10.64 -9.45
N TYR A 21 20.55 11.14 -8.20
CA TYR A 21 21.24 10.47 -7.10
C TYR A 21 20.75 9.03 -6.88
N LEU A 22 19.43 8.82 -6.82
CA LEU A 22 18.86 7.49 -6.62
C LEU A 22 19.13 6.56 -7.80
N ALA A 23 19.18 7.07 -9.04
CA ALA A 23 19.53 6.30 -10.22
C ALA A 23 20.98 5.81 -10.17
N THR A 24 21.93 6.69 -9.81
CA THR A 24 23.34 6.29 -9.60
C THR A 24 23.45 5.27 -8.48
N ARG A 25 22.77 5.49 -7.34
CA ARG A 25 22.78 4.55 -6.20
C ARG A 25 22.22 3.19 -6.57
N LEU A 26 21.21 3.11 -7.43
CA LEU A 26 20.66 1.84 -7.89
C LEU A 26 21.71 1.03 -8.67
N VAL A 27 22.47 1.68 -9.55
CA VAL A 27 23.56 1.04 -10.31
C VAL A 27 24.69 0.62 -9.37
N ASP A 28 25.12 1.49 -8.46
CA ASP A 28 26.17 1.21 -7.46
C ASP A 28 25.79 0.04 -6.53
N GLN A 29 24.50 -0.19 -6.30
CA GLN A 29 23.96 -1.27 -5.46
C GLN A 29 23.60 -2.52 -6.28
N GLU A 30 24.19 -2.69 -7.45
CA GLU A 30 23.98 -3.86 -8.33
C GLU A 30 22.49 -4.08 -8.66
N TRP A 31 21.74 -3.00 -8.87
CA TRP A 31 20.31 -3.03 -9.17
C TRP A 31 19.44 -3.62 -8.04
N SER A 32 19.95 -3.67 -6.80
CA SER A 32 19.19 -4.15 -5.65
C SER A 32 18.10 -3.17 -5.23
N ILE A 33 16.87 -3.46 -5.66
CA ILE A 33 15.66 -2.71 -5.26
C ILE A 33 15.52 -2.66 -3.73
N LYS A 34 15.84 -3.76 -3.03
CA LYS A 34 15.73 -3.85 -1.57
C LYS A 34 16.67 -2.87 -0.87
N SER A 35 17.89 -2.72 -1.38
CA SER A 35 18.88 -1.79 -0.83
C SER A 35 18.43 -0.34 -1.05
N LEU A 36 17.95 -0.02 -2.24
CA LEU A 36 17.42 1.30 -2.56
C LEU A 36 16.21 1.68 -1.69
N LEU A 37 15.26 0.74 -1.55
CA LEU A 37 14.10 0.93 -0.68
C LEU A 37 14.51 1.14 0.79
N ARG A 38 15.47 0.36 1.29
CA ARG A 38 16.01 0.54 2.65
C ARG A 38 16.59 1.94 2.84
N GLU A 39 17.38 2.41 1.89
CA GLU A 39 17.97 3.75 1.92
C GLU A 39 16.89 4.84 2.02
N LEU A 40 15.87 4.75 1.16
CA LEU A 40 14.74 5.68 1.15
C LEU A 40 13.97 5.69 2.48
N VAL A 41 13.57 4.52 3.00
CA VAL A 41 12.77 4.44 4.23
C VAL A 41 13.55 4.85 5.49
N CYS A 42 14.88 4.76 5.44
CA CYS A 42 15.75 5.21 6.52
C CYS A 42 16.05 6.71 6.50
N THR A 43 15.68 7.45 5.45
CA THR A 43 15.87 8.91 5.40
C THR A 43 15.12 9.63 6.53
N ARG A 44 15.60 10.83 6.89
CA ARG A 44 14.87 11.72 7.81
C ARG A 44 13.50 12.08 7.23
N THR A 45 13.48 12.44 5.93
CA THR A 45 12.28 12.90 5.21
C THR A 45 11.16 11.86 5.25
N TYR A 46 11.47 10.58 5.00
CA TYR A 46 10.48 9.49 5.06
C TYR A 46 9.91 9.30 6.48
N ARG A 47 10.72 9.53 7.51
CA ARG A 47 10.35 9.35 8.92
C ARG A 47 9.72 10.59 9.57
N LEU A 48 9.49 11.67 8.83
CA LEU A 48 8.84 12.87 9.36
C LEU A 48 7.41 12.54 9.81
N SER A 49 6.93 13.27 10.82
CA SER A 49 5.52 13.16 11.24
C SER A 49 4.59 13.69 10.14
N SER A 50 3.34 13.22 10.13
CA SER A 50 2.30 13.78 9.27
C SER A 50 1.55 14.97 9.87
N ARG A 51 1.95 15.40 11.09
CA ARG A 51 1.30 16.48 11.82
C ARG A 51 1.49 17.82 11.06
N PRO A 52 0.40 18.57 10.85
CA PRO A 52 0.51 19.88 10.21
C PRO A 52 1.19 20.89 11.15
N SER A 53 2.00 21.77 10.58
CA SER A 53 2.54 22.95 11.25
C SER A 53 2.02 24.20 10.54
N SER A 54 1.62 25.24 11.29
CA SER A 54 1.09 26.48 10.73
C SER A 54 2.08 27.15 9.78
N SER A 55 3.37 27.18 10.13
CA SER A 55 4.43 27.75 9.29
C SER A 55 4.67 26.94 8.01
N GLY A 56 4.59 25.61 8.09
CA GLY A 56 4.72 24.71 6.94
C GLY A 56 3.54 24.85 5.99
N MET A 57 2.32 24.89 6.52
CA MET A 57 1.10 25.07 5.71
C MET A 57 1.04 26.44 5.04
N ALA A 58 1.53 27.50 5.68
CA ALA A 58 1.57 28.83 5.06
C ALA A 58 2.58 28.93 3.91
N ARG A 59 3.71 28.20 3.99
CA ARG A 59 4.80 28.27 2.98
C ARG A 59 4.65 27.26 1.85
N ASP A 60 4.23 26.04 2.18
CA ASP A 60 4.12 24.92 1.23
C ASP A 60 2.93 24.02 1.60
N PRO A 61 1.68 24.47 1.34
CA PRO A 61 0.47 23.71 1.65
C PRO A 61 0.48 22.32 0.98
N GLU A 62 0.98 22.26 -0.26
CA GLU A 62 1.05 21.07 -1.11
C GLU A 62 2.19 20.11 -0.72
N ASN A 63 2.99 20.47 0.29
CA ASN A 63 4.12 19.68 0.77
C ASN A 63 5.09 19.28 -0.36
N ARG A 64 5.32 20.18 -1.32
CA ARG A 64 6.24 19.97 -2.46
C ARG A 64 7.68 19.78 -2.01
N LEU A 65 8.09 20.40 -0.89
CA LEU A 65 9.43 20.29 -0.29
C LEU A 65 9.55 19.16 0.74
N LEU A 66 8.51 18.34 0.89
CA LEU A 66 8.48 17.18 1.79
C LEU A 66 8.83 17.52 3.25
N TRP A 67 8.29 18.63 3.77
CA TRP A 67 8.51 19.07 5.15
C TRP A 67 7.72 18.24 6.19
N ARG A 68 6.78 17.40 5.73
CA ARG A 68 6.05 16.40 6.54
C ARG A 68 5.77 15.13 5.74
N MET A 69 5.38 14.06 6.43
CA MET A 69 4.84 12.88 5.75
C MET A 69 3.40 13.14 5.28
N ASN A 70 3.08 12.79 4.04
CA ASN A 70 1.71 12.84 3.54
C ASN A 70 0.87 11.78 4.26
N ARG A 71 -0.32 12.16 4.72
CA ARG A 71 -1.28 11.19 5.26
C ARG A 71 -1.66 10.24 4.14
N ARG A 72 -1.54 8.95 4.42
CA ARG A 72 -1.95 7.88 3.50
C ARG A 72 -3.07 7.11 4.16
N ARG A 73 -4.06 6.74 3.37
CA ARG A 73 -5.05 5.75 3.79
C ARG A 73 -4.38 4.38 3.83
N LEU A 74 -4.85 3.51 4.71
CA LEU A 74 -4.46 2.11 4.67
C LEU A 74 -5.07 1.44 3.44
N ASP A 75 -4.23 0.77 2.67
CA ASP A 75 -4.69 -0.13 1.60
C ASP A 75 -5.43 -1.33 2.21
N ALA A 76 -6.22 -2.05 1.40
CA ALA A 76 -7.03 -3.18 1.87
C ALA A 76 -6.24 -4.21 2.70
N GLU A 77 -5.04 -4.57 2.27
CA GLU A 77 -4.16 -5.52 2.95
C GLU A 77 -3.70 -4.98 4.31
N SER A 78 -3.31 -3.71 4.34
CA SER A 78 -2.86 -3.05 5.58
C SER A 78 -4.01 -2.82 6.56
N LEU A 79 -5.22 -2.57 6.04
CA LEU A 79 -6.43 -2.43 6.84
C LEU A 79 -6.79 -3.76 7.51
N LEU A 80 -6.76 -4.87 6.76
CA LEU A 80 -6.99 -6.20 7.30
C LEU A 80 -5.97 -6.54 8.41
N ASP A 81 -4.68 -6.33 8.14
CA ASP A 81 -3.61 -6.54 9.14
C ASP A 81 -3.84 -5.68 10.40
N ALA A 82 -4.27 -4.43 10.23
CA ALA A 82 -4.58 -3.54 11.35
C ALA A 82 -5.78 -4.03 12.18
N ILE A 83 -6.86 -4.48 11.54
CA ILE A 83 -8.04 -5.02 12.22
C ILE A 83 -7.68 -6.29 13.00
N LEU A 84 -6.95 -7.22 12.37
CA LEU A 84 -6.49 -8.45 13.02
C LEU A 84 -5.52 -8.15 14.18
N SER A 85 -4.67 -7.14 14.02
CA SER A 85 -3.72 -6.73 15.06
C SER A 85 -4.43 -6.13 16.28
N ILE A 86 -5.35 -5.19 16.05
CA ILE A 86 -6.11 -4.52 17.10
C ILE A 86 -7.03 -5.50 17.84
N SER A 87 -7.59 -6.49 17.13
CA SER A 87 -8.41 -7.55 17.73
C SER A 87 -7.59 -8.63 18.46
N GLY A 88 -6.26 -8.59 18.39
CA GLY A 88 -5.37 -9.59 19.00
C GLY A 88 -5.40 -10.96 18.33
N ARG A 89 -5.99 -11.07 17.13
CA ARG A 89 -6.11 -12.33 16.38
C ARG A 89 -4.99 -12.52 15.37
N LEU A 90 -4.23 -11.46 15.06
CA LEU A 90 -3.19 -11.50 14.04
C LEU A 90 -2.12 -12.55 14.36
N ARG A 91 -1.97 -13.48 13.43
CA ARG A 91 -0.88 -14.45 13.40
C ARG A 91 0.28 -13.94 12.56
N THR A 92 1.46 -13.90 13.18
CA THR A 92 2.71 -13.39 12.57
C THR A 92 3.67 -14.48 12.12
N ASP A 93 3.23 -15.74 12.08
CA ASP A 93 4.07 -16.85 11.63
C ASP A 93 4.38 -16.75 10.14
N MET A 94 5.65 -16.95 9.81
CA MET A 94 6.16 -16.78 8.45
C MET A 94 6.19 -18.10 7.67
N GLY A 95 5.81 -18.02 6.40
CA GLY A 95 5.89 -19.14 5.46
C GLY A 95 4.78 -20.19 5.64
N GLY A 96 4.90 -21.28 4.90
CA GLY A 96 3.91 -22.37 4.88
C GLY A 96 2.76 -22.15 3.89
N PRO A 97 2.05 -23.23 3.52
CA PRO A 97 0.94 -23.17 2.57
C PRO A 97 -0.26 -22.45 3.19
N GLN A 98 -0.99 -21.71 2.36
CA GLN A 98 -2.21 -20.98 2.76
C GLN A 98 -3.41 -21.34 1.90
N ILE A 99 -3.18 -21.88 0.72
CA ILE A 99 -4.23 -22.55 -0.04
C ILE A 99 -4.55 -23.85 0.67
N ARG A 100 -5.84 -24.07 0.95
CA ARG A 100 -6.32 -25.26 1.66
C ARG A 100 -6.00 -26.50 0.82
N THR A 101 -5.50 -27.55 1.46
CA THR A 101 -5.25 -28.83 0.79
C THR A 101 -6.54 -29.38 0.20
N GLY A 102 -6.51 -29.80 -1.06
CA GLY A 102 -7.71 -30.26 -1.78
C GLY A 102 -8.54 -29.16 -2.45
N THR A 103 -8.07 -27.91 -2.46
CA THR A 103 -8.69 -26.85 -3.27
C THR A 103 -8.50 -27.17 -4.75
N ALA A 104 -9.55 -27.67 -5.41
CA ALA A 104 -9.54 -27.99 -6.85
C ALA A 104 -10.03 -26.82 -7.72
N THR A 105 -10.90 -25.97 -7.18
CA THR A 105 -11.49 -24.80 -7.86
C THR A 105 -11.35 -23.56 -7.01
N ASP A 106 -11.27 -22.39 -7.65
CA ASP A 106 -11.23 -21.10 -6.95
C ASP A 106 -12.63 -20.53 -6.62
N TYR A 107 -13.68 -21.06 -7.24
CA TYR A 107 -15.07 -20.72 -6.89
C TYR A 107 -15.38 -21.03 -5.44
N ASN A 108 -16.03 -20.08 -4.76
CA ASN A 108 -16.47 -20.21 -3.36
C ASN A 108 -15.35 -20.57 -2.37
N TYR A 109 -14.09 -20.25 -2.68
CA TYR A 109 -13.00 -20.41 -1.72
C TYR A 109 -13.28 -19.55 -0.48
N LEU A 110 -13.30 -20.19 0.69
CA LEU A 110 -13.51 -19.54 1.97
C LEU A 110 -12.19 -18.99 2.51
N HIS A 111 -12.16 -17.69 2.76
CA HIS A 111 -11.02 -17.01 3.35
C HIS A 111 -11.21 -16.89 4.87
N ASP A 112 -10.58 -17.77 5.64
CA ASP A 112 -10.77 -17.89 7.09
C ASP A 112 -9.45 -17.85 7.90
N SER A 113 -8.40 -17.25 7.35
CA SER A 113 -7.07 -17.20 7.96
C SER A 113 -6.88 -15.95 8.81
N ASN A 114 -6.36 -16.08 10.03
CA ASN A 114 -5.95 -14.91 10.84
C ASN A 114 -4.51 -14.47 10.59
N ARG A 115 -3.86 -14.97 9.55
CA ARG A 115 -2.48 -14.57 9.18
C ARG A 115 -2.48 -13.22 8.49
N ARG A 116 -1.29 -12.61 8.42
CA ARG A 116 -1.07 -11.37 7.67
C ARG A 116 -1.63 -11.49 6.25
N ALA A 117 -2.21 -10.40 5.73
CA ALA A 117 -2.78 -10.28 4.40
C ALA A 117 -1.82 -10.71 3.28
N LEU A 118 -0.50 -10.57 3.49
CA LEU A 118 0.56 -11.09 2.62
C LEU A 118 0.41 -12.59 2.30
N TYR A 119 -0.13 -13.35 3.24
CA TYR A 119 -0.31 -14.80 3.17
C TYR A 119 -1.71 -15.20 2.68
N TRP A 120 -2.63 -14.25 2.51
CA TRP A 120 -3.97 -14.57 2.03
C TRP A 120 -3.93 -14.89 0.53
N PRO A 121 -4.57 -15.99 0.10
CA PRO A 121 -4.59 -16.36 -1.31
C PRO A 121 -5.42 -15.35 -2.10
N VAL A 122 -4.83 -14.79 -3.15
CA VAL A 122 -5.52 -13.91 -4.10
C VAL A 122 -5.94 -14.74 -5.29
N LEU A 123 -7.19 -15.22 -5.27
CA LEU A 123 -7.75 -16.06 -6.33
C LEU A 123 -8.63 -15.22 -7.26
N ARG A 124 -8.60 -15.54 -8.55
CA ARG A 124 -9.29 -14.76 -9.59
C ARG A 124 -10.80 -14.69 -9.36
N ASN A 125 -11.43 -15.83 -9.07
CA ASN A 125 -12.88 -15.91 -8.88
C ASN A 125 -13.32 -15.83 -7.41
N SER A 126 -12.39 -15.76 -6.45
CA SER A 126 -12.70 -15.61 -5.02
C SER A 126 -11.71 -14.68 -4.34
N LEU A 127 -12.02 -13.39 -4.37
CA LEU A 127 -11.34 -12.39 -3.57
C LEU A 127 -11.99 -12.28 -2.19
N PRO A 128 -11.20 -12.05 -1.13
CA PRO A 128 -11.73 -11.68 0.18
C PRO A 128 -12.71 -10.52 0.07
N GLU A 129 -13.81 -10.57 0.83
CA GLU A 129 -14.86 -9.56 0.77
C GLU A 129 -14.31 -8.15 1.10
N LEU A 130 -13.45 -8.05 2.12
CA LEU A 130 -12.79 -6.80 2.47
C LEU A 130 -11.95 -6.24 1.30
N PHE A 131 -11.25 -7.09 0.55
CA PHE A 131 -10.45 -6.63 -0.60
C PHE A 131 -11.35 -6.08 -1.71
N ARG A 132 -12.49 -6.71 -1.96
CA ARG A 132 -13.47 -6.22 -2.95
C ARG A 132 -14.05 -4.85 -2.59
N VAL A 133 -14.20 -4.56 -1.30
CA VAL A 133 -14.81 -3.32 -0.81
C VAL A 133 -13.79 -2.17 -0.69
N PHE A 134 -12.53 -2.47 -0.36
CA PHE A 134 -11.50 -1.48 -0.02
C PHE A 134 -10.46 -1.24 -1.15
N ASP A 135 -10.94 -1.10 -2.39
CA ASP A 135 -10.11 -0.68 -3.54
C ASP A 135 -8.85 -1.55 -3.78
N PHE A 136 -8.96 -2.86 -3.55
CA PHE A 136 -7.86 -3.78 -3.86
C PHE A 136 -7.55 -3.79 -5.37
N ALA A 137 -6.27 -3.96 -5.70
CA ALA A 137 -5.84 -4.01 -7.10
C ALA A 137 -6.43 -5.24 -7.80
N ASN A 138 -6.97 -5.07 -9.00
CA ASN A 138 -7.50 -6.18 -9.78
C ASN A 138 -6.35 -7.14 -10.17
N PRO A 139 -6.36 -8.40 -9.72
CA PRO A 139 -5.26 -9.34 -9.99
C PRO A 139 -5.18 -9.75 -11.47
N SER A 140 -6.25 -9.54 -12.26
CA SER A 140 -6.27 -9.84 -13.69
C SER A 140 -5.81 -8.67 -14.56
N MET A 141 -5.47 -7.52 -13.98
CA MET A 141 -5.10 -6.31 -14.72
C MET A 141 -3.84 -5.67 -14.15
N VAL A 142 -3.06 -5.04 -15.03
CA VAL A 142 -1.95 -4.19 -14.60
C VAL A 142 -2.52 -2.92 -13.96
N THR A 143 -2.24 -2.73 -12.67
CA THR A 143 -2.72 -1.58 -11.90
C THR A 143 -1.52 -0.71 -11.52
N GLY A 144 -1.29 0.39 -12.24
CA GLY A 144 -0.18 1.32 -11.96
C GLY A 144 -0.42 2.20 -10.73
N ARG A 145 -1.68 2.63 -10.54
CA ARG A 145 -2.13 3.38 -9.37
C ARG A 145 -3.45 2.79 -8.87
N ARG A 146 -3.51 2.46 -7.58
CA ARG A 146 -4.75 1.99 -6.95
C ARG A 146 -5.71 3.16 -6.73
N GLU A 147 -6.99 2.87 -6.87
CA GLU A 147 -8.05 3.78 -6.46
C GLU A 147 -8.03 3.96 -4.94
N ASN A 148 -8.50 5.12 -4.49
CA ASN A 148 -8.69 5.40 -3.08
C ASN A 148 -10.02 6.13 -2.93
N SER A 149 -11.06 5.35 -2.70
CA SER A 149 -12.44 5.80 -2.63
C SER A 149 -12.93 5.82 -1.18
N SER A 150 -13.78 6.76 -0.80
CA SER A 150 -14.42 6.80 0.52
C SER A 150 -15.91 6.66 0.33
N THR A 151 -16.38 5.41 0.20
CA THR A 151 -17.76 5.12 -0.17
C THR A 151 -18.58 4.67 1.05
N THR A 152 -19.89 4.91 1.02
CA THR A 152 -20.81 4.45 2.07
C THR A 152 -20.75 2.95 2.33
N PRO A 153 -20.65 2.06 1.30
CA PRO A 153 -20.49 0.62 1.52
C PRO A 153 -19.26 0.25 2.36
N GLN A 154 -18.13 0.95 2.20
CA GLN A 154 -16.94 0.70 3.03
C GLN A 154 -17.21 1.02 4.51
N ALA A 155 -17.92 2.10 4.81
CA ALA A 155 -18.28 2.46 6.17
C ALA A 155 -19.27 1.44 6.77
N LEU A 156 -20.29 1.06 6.01
CA LEU A 156 -21.27 0.04 6.44
C LEU A 156 -20.62 -1.33 6.63
N PHE A 157 -19.66 -1.71 5.78
CA PHE A 157 -18.88 -2.93 5.95
C PHE A 157 -18.18 -2.93 7.31
N LEU A 158 -17.54 -1.82 7.70
CA LEU A 158 -16.90 -1.72 9.01
C LEU A 158 -17.87 -1.66 10.20
N MET A 159 -19.15 -1.38 9.99
CA MET A 159 -20.13 -1.39 11.09
C MET A 159 -20.79 -2.76 11.28
N ASN A 160 -20.91 -3.53 10.20
CA ASN A 160 -21.74 -4.74 10.17
C ASN A 160 -20.94 -6.03 10.02
N ASN A 161 -19.67 -5.98 9.62
CA ASN A 161 -18.90 -7.20 9.41
C ASN A 161 -18.61 -7.90 10.75
N PRO A 162 -19.00 -9.17 10.92
CA PRO A 162 -18.70 -9.95 12.10
C PRO A 162 -17.27 -10.49 11.97
N TRP A 163 -16.29 -9.62 12.19
CA TRP A 163 -14.87 -10.00 12.20
C TRP A 163 -14.56 -11.07 13.25
#